data_AF-A0A6L4YQ76-F1
#
_entry.id   AF-A0A6L4YQ76-F1
#
_cell.length_a   1.000
_cell.length_b   1.000
_cell.length_c   1.000
_cell.angle_alpha   90.00
_cell.angle_beta   90.00
_cell.angle_gamma   90.00
#
_symmetry.space_group_name_H-M   'P 1'
#
loop_
_entity.id
_entity.type
_entity.pdbx_description
1 polymer ?
#
loop_
_entity_poly.entity_id
_entity_poly.type
_entity_poly.pdbx_seq_one_letter_code
_entity_poly.pdbx_strand_id
1 'polypeptide(L)'
;EGDVLTHTQMVMNKSLTEIVNNSNLSRKDQVSIYLAALLHDIGKPVTTYTTLNNRIVSPGHANIGLFLAKKVLYLLKVPFDIEEHVLRLILRHMVAYRIAGRIVADLTFNGINVEYKKYFRLASELSLPALYYLTRADWLGRIGSNIEQTLNQIEVFRSRAEHHGLWKYSYKNLLETMISFEDLAKLGVEDVKEQKRIQYWLFNLSLRGKIQNREQTLDYINTYKEINNALDKYLNQLSLAFSMT
;
A
#
# COMPACT_ATOMS: atom_id res chain seq x y z
N GLU A 1 14.97 20.15 9.90
CA GLU A 1 14.17 19.26 10.79
C GLU A 1 15.00 18.50 11.83
N GLY A 2 16.34 18.57 11.80
CA GLY A 2 17.18 17.85 12.76
C GLY A 2 17.37 16.39 12.35
N ASP A 3 16.66 15.48 13.01
CA ASP A 3 16.76 14.03 12.82
C ASP A 3 15.42 13.40 12.37
N VAL A 4 15.46 12.09 12.08
CA VAL A 4 14.29 11.32 11.60
C VAL A 4 13.16 11.25 12.62
N LEU A 5 13.45 11.16 13.92
CA LEU A 5 12.43 11.11 14.97
C LEU A 5 11.71 12.45 15.06
N THR A 6 12.46 13.55 15.07
CA THR A 6 11.91 14.92 15.09
C THR A 6 10.99 15.14 13.88
N HIS A 7 11.44 14.78 12.67
CA HIS A 7 10.60 14.84 11.48
C HIS A 7 9.33 13.98 11.62
N THR A 8 9.46 12.73 12.06
CA THR A 8 8.33 11.81 12.24
C THR A 8 7.27 12.40 13.18
N GLN A 9 7.67 13.00 14.30
CA GLN A 9 6.76 13.67 15.24
C GLN A 9 6.02 14.85 14.58
N MET A 10 6.72 15.65 13.78
CA MET A 10 6.10 16.74 13.02
C MET A 10 5.07 16.20 12.02
N VAL A 11 5.40 15.15 11.27
CA VAL A 11 4.50 14.51 10.29
C VAL A 11 3.28 13.90 10.98
N MET A 12 3.44 13.27 12.15
CA MET A 12 2.30 12.75 12.94
C MET A 12 1.37 13.87 13.40
N ASN A 13 1.90 15.00 13.85
CA ASN A 13 1.06 16.14 14.25
C ASN A 13 0.31 16.72 13.05
N LYS A 14 0.98 16.86 11.90
CA LYS A 14 0.33 17.34 10.67
C LYS A 14 -0.69 16.35 10.13
N SER A 15 -0.45 15.05 10.27
CA SER A 15 -1.42 14.04 9.83
C SER A 15 -2.69 14.06 10.67
N LEU A 16 -2.59 14.33 11.99
CA LEU A 16 -3.77 14.58 12.83
C LEU A 16 -4.55 15.81 12.37
N THR A 17 -3.87 16.92 12.05
CA THR A 17 -4.53 18.12 11.50
C THR A 17 -5.25 17.82 10.19
N GLU A 18 -4.58 17.13 9.26
CA GLU A 18 -5.18 16.71 7.98
C GLU A 18 -6.37 15.76 8.20
N ILE A 19 -6.30 14.84 9.17
CA ILE A 19 -7.41 13.94 9.49
C ILE A 19 -8.62 14.71 10.06
N VAL A 20 -8.41 15.57 11.06
CA VAL A 20 -9.49 16.28 11.76
C VAL A 20 -10.21 17.25 10.83
N ASN A 21 -9.48 17.90 9.93
CA ASN A 21 -10.05 18.88 9.01
C ASN A 21 -10.83 18.26 7.84
N ASN A 22 -10.81 16.93 7.69
CA ASN A 22 -11.39 16.25 6.53
C ASN A 22 -12.38 15.14 6.94
N SER A 23 -13.63 15.55 7.16
CA SER A 23 -14.73 14.67 7.60
C SER A 23 -15.09 13.53 6.65
N ASN A 24 -14.68 13.62 5.38
CA ASN A 24 -14.96 12.61 4.35
C ASN A 24 -14.02 11.39 4.43
N LEU A 25 -12.99 11.41 5.27
CA LEU A 25 -12.09 10.27 5.46
C LEU A 25 -12.77 9.16 6.25
N SER A 26 -12.76 7.95 5.69
CA SER A 26 -13.23 6.76 6.40
C SER A 26 -12.40 6.51 7.66
N ARG A 27 -12.99 5.89 8.69
CA ARG A 27 -12.23 5.58 9.92
C ARG A 27 -10.99 4.74 9.64
N LYS A 28 -11.08 3.82 8.67
CA LYS A 28 -9.95 3.03 8.20
C LYS A 28 -8.84 3.90 7.62
N ASP A 29 -9.17 4.88 6.77
CA ASP A 29 -8.17 5.80 6.20
C ASP A 29 -7.51 6.65 7.27
N GLN A 30 -8.28 7.19 8.22
CA GLN A 30 -7.73 7.98 9.32
C GLN A 30 -6.68 7.21 10.13
N VAL A 31 -7.01 5.97 10.52
CA VAL A 31 -6.08 5.09 11.25
C VAL A 31 -4.87 4.75 10.37
N SER A 32 -5.10 4.47 9.08
CA SER A 32 -4.02 4.11 8.15
C SER A 32 -3.05 5.26 7.93
N ILE A 33 -3.55 6.50 7.76
CA ILE A 33 -2.74 7.71 7.62
C ILE A 33 -1.88 7.93 8.86
N TYR A 34 -2.47 7.83 10.06
CA TYR A 34 -1.74 8.08 11.30
C TYR A 34 -0.64 7.05 11.56
N LEU A 35 -0.94 5.75 11.36
CA LEU A 35 0.05 4.69 11.49
C LEU A 35 1.14 4.77 10.41
N ALA A 36 0.77 5.13 9.18
CA ALA A 36 1.74 5.35 8.11
C ALA A 36 2.63 6.56 8.41
N ALA A 37 2.09 7.66 8.95
CA ALA A 37 2.87 8.82 9.37
C ALA A 37 3.95 8.46 10.39
N LEU A 38 3.59 7.64 11.39
CA LEU A 38 4.52 7.12 12.40
C LEU A 38 5.66 6.26 11.78
N LEU A 39 5.38 5.54 10.70
CA LEU A 39 6.25 4.47 10.19
C LEU A 39 6.88 4.76 8.82
N HIS A 40 6.50 5.83 8.11
CA HIS A 40 6.88 6.04 6.71
C HIS A 40 8.39 6.04 6.46
N ASP A 41 9.14 6.52 7.46
CA ASP A 41 10.59 6.68 7.42
C ASP A 41 11.34 5.70 8.33
N ILE A 42 10.68 4.67 8.87
CA ILE A 42 11.29 3.70 9.80
C ILE A 42 12.52 2.98 9.21
N GLY A 43 12.63 2.92 7.88
CA GLY A 43 13.78 2.34 7.19
C GLY A 43 14.97 3.30 7.02
N LYS A 44 14.85 4.60 7.32
CA LYS A 44 15.94 5.57 7.13
C LYS A 44 17.18 5.22 7.98
N PRO A 45 17.09 4.90 9.28
CA PRO A 45 18.27 4.63 10.11
C PRO A 45 19.20 3.54 9.53
N VAL A 46 18.62 2.51 8.90
CA VAL A 46 19.38 1.39 8.33
C VAL A 46 19.81 1.59 6.87
N THR A 47 19.28 2.61 6.19
CA THR A 47 19.57 2.88 4.76
C THR A 47 20.31 4.20 4.55
N THR A 48 20.57 4.95 5.61
CA THR A 48 21.19 6.28 5.51
C THR A 48 22.70 6.18 5.43
N TYR A 49 23.29 6.85 4.45
CA TYR A 49 24.74 7.00 4.34
C TYR A 49 25.11 8.35 3.71
N THR A 50 26.38 8.75 3.88
CA THR A 50 26.95 9.95 3.26
C THR A 50 27.59 9.56 1.94
N THR A 51 27.15 10.19 0.85
CA THR A 51 27.74 10.02 -0.48
C THR A 51 29.11 10.68 -0.59
N LEU A 52 29.87 10.36 -1.65
CA LEU A 52 31.16 11.01 -1.96
C LEU A 52 31.07 12.55 -2.09
N ASN A 53 29.88 13.07 -2.41
CA ASN A 53 29.63 14.51 -2.53
C ASN A 53 29.12 15.14 -1.22
N ASN A 54 29.37 14.51 -0.06
CA ASN A 54 28.90 14.94 1.26
C ASN A 54 27.38 15.13 1.39
N ARG A 55 26.59 14.46 0.54
CA ARG A 55 25.13 14.42 0.66
C ARG A 55 24.70 13.21 1.49
N ILE A 56 23.87 13.44 2.50
CA ILE A 56 23.21 12.38 3.26
C ILE A 56 22.01 11.88 2.46
N VAL A 57 21.94 10.58 2.21
CA VAL A 57 20.88 9.94 1.42
C VAL A 57 20.39 8.68 2.10
N SER A 58 19.11 8.32 1.87
CA SER A 58 18.50 7.10 2.40
C SER A 58 17.79 6.31 1.28
N PRO A 59 18.52 5.82 0.26
CA PRO A 59 17.91 5.14 -0.87
C PRO A 59 17.24 3.84 -0.43
N GLY A 60 16.04 3.58 -0.96
CA GLY A 60 15.32 2.35 -0.66
C GLY A 60 14.72 2.25 0.76
N HIS A 61 14.76 3.31 1.58
CA HIS A 61 14.22 3.30 2.94
C HIS A 61 12.77 2.83 3.01
N ALA A 62 11.93 3.21 2.05
CA ALA A 62 10.53 2.78 2.01
C ALA A 62 10.39 1.25 1.86
N ASN A 63 11.27 0.60 1.07
CA ASN A 63 11.23 -0.85 0.87
C ASN A 63 11.74 -1.60 2.11
N ILE A 64 12.90 -1.19 2.64
CA ILE A 64 13.47 -1.80 3.85
C ILE A 64 12.56 -1.57 5.06
N GLY A 65 11.94 -0.39 5.13
CA GLY A 65 10.99 -0.02 6.17
C GLY A 65 9.77 -0.94 6.24
N LEU A 66 9.37 -1.62 5.17
CA LEU A 66 8.22 -2.53 5.19
C LEU A 66 8.40 -3.68 6.17
N PHE A 67 9.60 -4.27 6.26
CA PHE A 67 9.86 -5.38 7.18
C PHE A 67 9.74 -4.94 8.64
N LEU A 68 10.26 -3.75 8.95
CA LEU A 68 10.19 -3.17 10.28
C LEU A 68 8.77 -2.75 10.63
N ALA A 69 8.09 -2.05 9.72
CA ALA A 69 6.70 -1.62 9.87
C ALA A 69 5.77 -2.81 10.09
N LYS A 70 5.93 -3.89 9.30
CA LYS A 70 5.14 -5.11 9.44
C LYS A 70 5.28 -5.73 10.82
N LYS A 71 6.51 -5.79 11.35
CA LYS A 71 6.76 -6.28 12.73
C LYS A 71 6.06 -5.42 13.77
N VAL A 72 6.13 -4.09 13.64
CA VAL A 72 5.45 -3.15 14.56
C VAL A 72 3.93 -3.32 14.51
N LEU A 73 3.34 -3.34 13.31
CA LEU A 73 1.89 -3.48 13.11
C LEU A 73 1.37 -4.83 13.64
N TYR A 74 2.14 -5.90 13.46
CA TYR A 74 1.84 -7.22 14.03
C TYR A 74 1.80 -7.18 15.56
N LEU A 75 2.80 -6.58 16.21
CA LEU A 75 2.87 -6.45 17.67
C LEU A 75 1.72 -5.60 18.23
N LEU A 76 1.31 -4.57 17.48
CA LEU A 76 0.15 -3.72 17.80
C LEU A 76 -1.19 -4.40 17.49
N LYS A 77 -1.20 -5.63 16.96
CA LYS A 77 -2.39 -6.40 16.59
C LYS A 77 -3.32 -5.62 15.65
N VAL A 78 -2.74 -4.85 14.72
CA VAL A 78 -3.49 -4.09 13.73
C VAL A 78 -4.28 -5.06 12.83
N PRO A 79 -5.57 -4.81 12.56
CA PRO A 79 -6.35 -5.65 11.64
C PRO A 79 -5.68 -5.74 10.27
N PHE A 80 -5.67 -6.93 9.67
CA PHE A 80 -4.97 -7.23 8.41
C PHE A 80 -5.26 -6.21 7.29
N ASP A 81 -6.52 -5.81 7.13
CA ASP A 81 -6.90 -4.90 6.05
C ASP A 81 -6.43 -3.45 6.28
N ILE A 82 -6.18 -3.05 7.52
CA ILE A 82 -5.53 -1.79 7.89
C ILE A 82 -4.01 -1.94 7.76
N GLU A 83 -3.44 -3.05 8.25
CA GLU A 83 -2.01 -3.36 8.15
C GLU A 83 -1.54 -3.27 6.69
N GLU A 84 -2.19 -3.98 5.79
CA GLU A 84 -1.84 -3.98 4.36
C GLU A 84 -1.95 -2.57 3.76
N HIS A 85 -2.99 -1.82 4.12
CA HIS A 85 -3.16 -0.46 3.63
C HIS A 85 -2.04 0.46 4.13
N VAL A 86 -1.66 0.36 5.41
CA VAL A 86 -0.52 1.09 6.00
C VAL A 86 0.78 0.73 5.28
N LEU A 87 1.05 -0.55 5.03
CA LEU A 87 2.25 -0.98 4.32
C LEU A 87 2.30 -0.40 2.90
N ARG A 88 1.16 -0.34 2.20
CA ARG A 88 1.06 0.27 0.87
C ARG A 88 1.28 1.78 0.92
N LEU A 89 0.73 2.46 1.92
CA LEU A 89 0.97 3.88 2.15
C LEU A 89 2.45 4.17 2.43
N ILE A 90 3.12 3.40 3.30
CA ILE A 90 4.56 3.53 3.58
C ILE A 90 5.37 3.34 2.31
N LEU A 91 5.10 2.29 1.52
CA LEU A 91 5.82 2.03 0.28
C LEU A 91 5.66 3.17 -0.74
N ARG A 92 4.49 3.81 -0.76
CA ARG A 92 4.09 4.78 -1.78
C ARG A 92 4.11 6.24 -1.31
N HIS A 93 4.52 6.54 -0.08
CA HIS A 93 4.31 7.86 0.54
C HIS A 93 4.89 9.05 -0.26
N MET A 94 5.95 8.84 -1.05
CA MET A 94 6.53 9.88 -1.91
C MET A 94 5.89 9.98 -3.31
N VAL A 95 4.99 9.08 -3.68
CA VAL A 95 4.55 8.90 -5.08
C VAL A 95 3.65 10.05 -5.54
N ALA A 96 2.76 10.56 -4.68
CA ALA A 96 1.77 11.57 -5.07
C ALA A 96 2.44 12.81 -5.69
N TYR A 97 3.42 13.41 -5.01
CA TYR A 97 4.13 14.58 -5.56
C TYR A 97 5.07 14.21 -6.72
N ARG A 98 5.69 13.02 -6.70
CA ARG A 98 6.64 12.59 -7.75
C ARG A 98 5.96 12.36 -9.11
N ILE A 99 4.75 11.83 -9.13
CA ILE A 99 4.03 11.59 -10.39
C ILE A 99 3.36 12.87 -10.91
N ALA A 100 2.87 13.73 -10.01
CA ALA A 100 2.22 14.97 -10.40
C ALA A 100 3.21 16.05 -10.83
N GLY A 101 4.43 16.05 -10.27
CA GLY A 101 5.54 16.92 -10.70
C GLY A 101 6.08 16.61 -12.10
N ARG A 102 5.58 15.56 -12.77
CA ARG A 102 5.93 15.23 -14.15
C ARG A 102 4.77 15.59 -15.06
N ILE A 103 5.04 16.42 -16.07
CA ILE A 103 4.13 16.60 -17.20
C ILE A 103 4.15 15.29 -17.98
N VAL A 104 2.98 14.63 -18.05
CA VAL A 104 2.79 13.48 -18.92
C VAL A 104 1.93 14.02 -20.06
N ALA A 105 2.44 14.00 -21.29
CA ALA A 105 1.61 14.24 -22.46
C ALA A 105 0.40 13.29 -22.41
N ASP A 106 -0.76 13.75 -22.87
CA ASP A 106 -1.94 12.89 -22.95
C ASP A 106 -1.69 11.77 -23.97
N LEU A 107 -1.07 10.70 -23.48
CA LEU A 107 -0.53 9.62 -24.27
C LEU A 107 -1.42 8.40 -24.10
N THR A 108 -2.07 8.04 -25.19
CA THR A 108 -2.85 6.82 -25.30
C THR A 108 -2.13 5.87 -26.25
N PHE A 109 -1.87 4.65 -25.79
CA PHE A 109 -1.24 3.59 -26.59
C PHE A 109 -2.11 2.34 -26.55
N ASN A 110 -2.48 1.79 -27.70
CA ASN A 110 -3.42 0.67 -27.84
C ASN A 110 -4.72 0.88 -27.04
N GLY A 111 -5.29 2.09 -27.08
CA GLY A 111 -6.52 2.44 -26.35
C GLY A 111 -6.35 2.63 -24.84
N ILE A 112 -5.12 2.52 -24.30
CA ILE A 112 -4.86 2.68 -22.87
C ILE A 112 -4.18 4.03 -22.62
N ASN A 113 -4.85 4.90 -21.87
CA ASN A 113 -4.25 6.14 -21.40
C ASN A 113 -3.19 5.85 -20.32
N VAL A 114 -1.98 6.37 -20.53
CA VAL A 114 -0.81 6.09 -19.68
C VAL A 114 -0.95 6.72 -18.30
N GLU A 115 -1.54 7.90 -18.18
CA GLU A 115 -1.77 8.54 -16.89
C GLU A 115 -2.86 7.80 -16.11
N TYR A 116 -4.00 7.55 -16.74
CA TYR A 116 -5.08 6.74 -16.16
C TYR A 116 -4.53 5.43 -15.60
N LYS A 117 -3.75 4.67 -16.39
CA LYS A 117 -3.16 3.40 -15.95
C LYS A 117 -2.30 3.55 -14.68
N LYS A 118 -1.56 4.65 -14.53
CA LYS A 118 -0.74 4.92 -13.33
C LYS A 118 -1.61 5.17 -12.11
N TYR A 119 -2.61 6.04 -12.23
CA TYR A 119 -3.55 6.33 -11.13
C TYR A 119 -4.39 5.10 -10.78
N PHE A 120 -4.87 4.36 -11.78
CA PHE A 120 -5.64 3.14 -11.58
C PHE A 120 -4.83 2.08 -10.83
N ARG A 121 -3.53 1.93 -11.14
CA ARG A 121 -2.64 1.05 -10.38
C ARG A 121 -2.47 1.50 -8.92
N LEU A 122 -2.42 2.79 -8.65
CA LEU A 122 -2.34 3.28 -7.26
C LEU A 122 -3.67 3.06 -6.53
N ALA A 123 -4.78 3.40 -7.18
CA ALA A 123 -6.12 3.25 -6.62
C ALA A 123 -6.49 1.79 -6.37
N SER A 124 -5.90 0.86 -7.13
CA SER A 124 -6.06 -0.56 -6.89
C SER A 124 -5.18 -1.08 -5.76
N GLU A 125 -4.11 -0.39 -5.35
CA GLU A 125 -3.21 -0.79 -4.26
C GLU A 125 -3.57 -0.14 -2.90
N LEU A 126 -4.18 1.06 -2.90
CA LEU A 126 -4.45 1.87 -1.69
C LEU A 126 -5.52 2.95 -1.93
N SER A 127 -5.95 3.63 -0.86
CA SER A 127 -6.81 4.81 -0.91
C SER A 127 -6.04 6.05 -1.40
N LEU A 128 -6.40 6.59 -2.57
CA LEU A 128 -5.77 7.81 -3.09
C LEU A 128 -5.93 9.03 -2.15
N PRO A 129 -7.10 9.25 -1.50
CA PRO A 129 -7.21 10.26 -0.46
C PRO A 129 -6.23 10.06 0.69
N ALA A 130 -6.06 8.83 1.19
CA ALA A 130 -5.13 8.54 2.28
C ALA A 130 -3.68 8.83 1.87
N LEU A 131 -3.28 8.46 0.64
CA LEU A 131 -1.96 8.79 0.12
C LEU A 131 -1.77 10.31 0.01
N TYR A 132 -2.76 11.04 -0.51
CA TYR A 132 -2.72 12.50 -0.60
C TYR A 132 -2.48 13.16 0.77
N TYR A 133 -3.28 12.83 1.78
CA TYR A 133 -3.15 13.44 3.10
C TYR A 133 -1.86 13.03 3.81
N LEU A 134 -1.41 11.79 3.66
CA LEU A 134 -0.11 11.36 4.18
C LEU A 134 1.03 12.15 3.54
N THR A 135 1.06 12.27 2.21
CA THR A 135 2.12 13.02 1.51
C THR A 135 2.08 14.51 1.87
N ARG A 136 0.89 15.09 2.06
CA ARG A 136 0.76 16.48 2.54
C ARG A 136 1.31 16.63 3.95
N ALA A 137 0.94 15.74 4.86
CA ALA A 137 1.45 15.76 6.23
C ALA A 137 2.97 15.61 6.27
N ASP A 138 3.54 14.74 5.43
CA ASP A 138 4.98 14.57 5.25
C ASP A 138 5.66 15.91 4.90
N TRP A 139 5.16 16.61 3.88
CA TRP A 139 5.72 17.91 3.45
C TRP A 139 5.42 19.07 4.39
N LEU A 140 4.26 19.10 5.04
CA LEU A 140 3.93 20.09 6.07
C LEU A 140 4.74 19.89 7.35
N GLY A 141 5.24 18.67 7.57
CA GLY A 141 6.15 18.31 8.66
C GLY A 141 7.61 18.68 8.38
N ARG A 142 7.86 19.58 7.41
CA ARG A 142 9.20 20.00 6.98
C ARG A 142 9.56 21.43 7.36
N ILE A 143 10.86 21.69 7.46
CA ILE A 143 11.45 23.04 7.58
C ILE A 143 12.46 23.17 6.45
N GLY A 144 12.15 24.00 5.46
CA GLY A 144 13.03 24.22 4.32
C GLY A 144 12.33 24.93 3.16
N SER A 145 12.98 24.90 2.00
CA SER A 145 12.47 25.46 0.75
C SER A 145 11.59 24.47 -0.01
N ASN A 146 10.88 24.96 -1.04
CA ASN A 146 10.05 24.19 -1.98
C ASN A 146 8.78 23.54 -1.39
N ILE A 147 8.47 23.75 -0.12
CA ILE A 147 7.26 23.18 0.52
C ILE A 147 6.01 23.57 -0.27
N GLU A 148 5.81 24.86 -0.55
CA GLU A 148 4.64 25.36 -1.30
C GLU A 148 4.56 24.76 -2.70
N GLN A 149 5.67 24.73 -3.43
CA GLN A 149 5.73 24.14 -4.77
C GLN A 149 5.33 22.65 -4.72
N THR A 150 5.81 21.90 -3.74
CA THR A 150 5.46 20.49 -3.61
C THR A 150 4.02 20.28 -3.17
N LEU A 151 3.48 21.13 -2.29
CA LEU A 151 2.05 21.09 -1.95
C LEU A 151 1.18 21.35 -3.19
N ASN A 152 1.57 22.28 -4.07
CA ASN A 152 0.89 22.50 -5.34
C ASN A 152 0.94 21.26 -6.26
N GLN A 153 2.06 20.53 -6.30
CA GLN A 153 2.12 19.25 -7.02
C GLN A 153 1.16 18.22 -6.42
N ILE A 154 1.00 18.18 -5.10
CA ILE A 154 0.08 17.26 -4.44
C ILE A 154 -1.39 17.64 -4.73
N GLU A 155 -1.71 18.92 -4.90
CA GLU A 155 -3.04 19.33 -5.41
C GLU A 155 -3.28 18.88 -6.85
N VAL A 156 -2.27 18.94 -7.71
CA VAL A 156 -2.36 18.39 -9.08
C VAL A 156 -2.62 16.88 -9.05
N PHE A 157 -2.01 16.15 -8.12
CA PHE A 157 -2.29 14.72 -7.92
C PHE A 157 -3.78 14.48 -7.60
N ARG A 158 -4.35 15.24 -6.67
CA ARG A 158 -5.77 15.15 -6.32
C ARG A 158 -6.66 15.45 -7.52
N SER A 159 -6.42 16.56 -8.22
CA SER A 159 -7.22 16.98 -9.38
C SER A 159 -7.22 15.91 -10.49
N ARG A 160 -6.07 15.29 -10.78
CA ARG A 160 -5.98 14.19 -11.75
C ARG A 160 -6.69 12.92 -11.28
N ALA A 161 -6.58 12.57 -9.99
CA ALA A 161 -7.30 11.44 -9.43
C ALA A 161 -8.83 11.64 -9.49
N GLU A 162 -9.32 12.87 -9.24
CA GLU A 162 -10.73 13.24 -9.38
C GLU A 162 -11.18 13.21 -10.84
N HIS A 163 -10.38 13.75 -11.76
CA HIS A 163 -10.65 13.71 -13.21
C HIS A 163 -10.83 12.28 -13.75
N HIS A 164 -9.98 11.35 -13.32
CA HIS A 164 -10.08 9.93 -13.68
C HIS A 164 -11.18 9.16 -12.94
N GLY A 165 -11.93 9.82 -12.04
CA GLY A 165 -12.97 9.18 -11.22
C GLY A 165 -12.42 8.24 -10.13
N LEU A 166 -11.11 8.30 -9.85
CA LEU A 166 -10.41 7.37 -8.96
C LEU A 166 -10.31 7.87 -7.51
N TRP A 167 -10.68 9.12 -7.24
CA TRP A 167 -10.58 9.69 -5.89
C TRP A 167 -11.43 8.96 -4.85
N LYS A 168 -12.64 8.53 -5.24
CA LYS A 168 -13.55 7.74 -4.39
C LYS A 168 -13.42 6.24 -4.65
N TYR A 169 -12.47 5.82 -5.48
CA TYR A 169 -12.25 4.42 -5.80
C TYR A 169 -11.68 3.69 -4.59
N SER A 170 -12.27 2.54 -4.27
CA SER A 170 -11.95 1.79 -3.07
C SER A 170 -11.14 0.55 -3.41
N TYR A 171 -10.01 0.39 -2.70
CA TYR A 171 -9.18 -0.81 -2.67
C TYR A 171 -10.00 -2.10 -2.45
N LYS A 172 -11.02 -2.00 -1.58
CA LYS A 172 -11.92 -3.11 -1.23
C LYS A 172 -12.77 -3.55 -2.44
N ASN A 173 -13.21 -2.61 -3.28
CA ASN A 173 -14.08 -2.92 -4.41
C ASN A 173 -13.36 -3.80 -5.44
N LEU A 174 -12.05 -3.62 -5.62
CA LEU A 174 -11.29 -4.41 -6.59
C LEU A 174 -10.98 -5.83 -6.10
N LEU A 175 -10.74 -6.01 -4.79
CA LEU A 175 -10.62 -7.33 -4.17
C LEU A 175 -11.92 -8.14 -4.27
N GLU A 176 -13.07 -7.47 -4.07
CA GLU A 176 -14.40 -8.08 -4.19
C GLU A 176 -14.74 -8.45 -5.64
N THR A 177 -14.20 -7.74 -6.65
CA THR A 177 -14.49 -8.02 -8.07
C THR A 177 -13.80 -9.26 -8.64
N MET A 178 -12.68 -9.71 -8.05
CA MET A 178 -11.91 -10.86 -8.57
C MET A 178 -12.52 -12.20 -8.14
N ILE A 179 -12.80 -12.33 -6.84
CA ILE A 179 -13.45 -13.49 -6.25
C ILE A 179 -14.12 -13.08 -4.93
N SER A 180 -15.38 -13.45 -4.72
CA SER A 180 -16.11 -13.07 -3.51
C SER A 180 -15.74 -13.95 -2.32
N PHE A 181 -16.07 -13.52 -1.10
CA PHE A 181 -15.96 -14.39 0.08
C PHE A 181 -16.85 -15.63 -0.04
N GLU A 182 -18.00 -15.51 -0.70
CA GLU A 182 -18.89 -16.64 -0.92
C GLU A 182 -18.26 -17.67 -1.89
N ASP A 183 -17.58 -17.19 -2.93
CA ASP A 183 -16.80 -18.06 -3.83
C ASP A 183 -15.65 -18.75 -3.08
N LEU A 184 -14.95 -18.05 -2.18
CA LEU A 184 -13.87 -18.62 -1.37
C LEU A 184 -14.40 -19.63 -0.33
N ALA A 185 -15.58 -19.38 0.25
CA ALA A 185 -16.25 -20.32 1.14
C ALA A 185 -16.70 -21.59 0.38
N LYS A 186 -17.22 -21.45 -0.84
CA LYS A 186 -17.48 -22.59 -1.76
C LYS A 186 -16.21 -23.37 -2.09
N LEU A 187 -15.06 -22.71 -2.01
CA LEU A 187 -13.74 -23.31 -2.12
C LEU A 187 -13.18 -23.80 -0.77
N GLY A 188 -13.96 -23.85 0.31
CA GLY A 188 -13.51 -24.39 1.60
C GLY A 188 -12.59 -23.46 2.40
N VAL A 189 -12.44 -22.20 2.01
CA VAL A 189 -11.75 -21.18 2.81
C VAL A 189 -12.80 -20.39 3.57
N GLU A 190 -13.12 -20.82 4.78
CA GLU A 190 -14.15 -20.20 5.62
C GLU A 190 -13.62 -19.09 6.53
N ASP A 191 -12.34 -19.15 6.91
CA ASP A 191 -11.72 -18.14 7.76
C ASP A 191 -11.61 -16.79 7.03
N VAL A 192 -12.27 -15.77 7.58
CA VAL A 192 -12.37 -14.43 6.96
C VAL A 192 -11.00 -13.76 6.81
N LYS A 193 -10.06 -14.03 7.72
CA LYS A 193 -8.70 -13.46 7.63
C LYS A 193 -7.94 -14.09 6.47
N GLU A 194 -8.08 -15.40 6.30
CA GLU A 194 -7.50 -16.14 5.18
C GLU A 194 -8.15 -15.77 3.84
N GLN A 195 -9.48 -15.59 3.80
CA GLN A 195 -10.17 -15.10 2.61
C GLN A 195 -9.61 -13.75 2.13
N LYS A 196 -9.39 -12.81 3.05
CA LYS A 196 -8.76 -11.51 2.76
C LYS A 196 -7.32 -11.68 2.25
N ARG A 197 -6.55 -12.61 2.84
CA ARG A 197 -5.17 -12.91 2.42
C ARG A 197 -5.11 -13.44 0.99
N ILE A 198 -6.03 -14.34 0.63
CA ILE A 198 -6.11 -14.91 -0.72
C ILE A 198 -6.53 -13.85 -1.74
N GLN A 199 -7.59 -13.07 -1.48
CA GLN A 199 -7.99 -11.98 -2.38
C GLN A 199 -6.81 -11.03 -2.65
N TYR A 200 -6.08 -10.67 -1.59
CA TYR A 200 -4.89 -9.82 -1.70
C TYR A 200 -3.80 -10.43 -2.58
N TRP A 201 -3.53 -11.71 -2.42
CA TRP A 201 -2.52 -12.42 -3.19
C TRP A 201 -2.90 -12.48 -4.69
N LEU A 202 -4.15 -12.80 -5.00
CA LEU A 202 -4.69 -12.81 -6.36
C LEU A 202 -4.62 -11.42 -6.99
N PHE A 203 -4.98 -10.40 -6.23
CA PHE A 203 -4.83 -9.03 -6.68
C PHE A 203 -3.38 -8.67 -7.04
N ASN A 204 -2.39 -9.07 -6.23
CA ASN A 204 -0.98 -8.83 -6.55
C ASN A 204 -0.53 -9.55 -7.82
N LEU A 205 -1.06 -10.74 -8.09
CA LEU A 205 -0.82 -11.45 -9.33
C LEU A 205 -1.44 -10.70 -10.51
N SER A 206 -2.63 -10.12 -10.31
CA SER A 206 -3.29 -9.31 -11.32
C SER A 206 -2.51 -8.04 -11.70
N LEU A 207 -1.99 -7.33 -10.71
CA LEU A 207 -1.11 -6.18 -10.94
C LEU A 207 0.16 -6.53 -11.73
N ARG A 208 0.61 -7.77 -11.64
CA ARG A 208 1.79 -8.30 -12.37
C ARG A 208 1.40 -8.89 -13.73
N GLY A 209 0.13 -8.81 -14.11
CA GLY A 209 -0.40 -9.38 -15.35
C GLY A 209 -0.46 -10.90 -15.38
N LYS A 210 -0.27 -11.58 -14.23
CA LYS A 210 -0.28 -13.05 -14.13
C LYS A 210 -1.70 -13.63 -14.18
N ILE A 211 -2.69 -12.87 -13.70
CA ILE A 211 -4.11 -13.19 -13.82
C ILE A 211 -4.86 -11.91 -14.22
N GLN A 212 -5.83 -11.99 -15.11
CA GLN A 212 -6.51 -10.81 -15.67
C GLN A 212 -8.03 -10.92 -15.65
N ASN A 213 -8.57 -12.10 -15.35
CA ASN A 213 -10.00 -12.33 -15.31
C ASN A 213 -10.35 -13.39 -14.25
N ARG A 214 -11.66 -13.55 -14.01
CA ARG A 214 -12.20 -14.48 -13.01
C ARG A 214 -11.84 -15.94 -13.31
N GLU A 215 -11.85 -16.34 -14.58
CA GLU A 215 -11.49 -17.71 -15.00
C GLU A 215 -10.04 -18.05 -14.63
N GLN A 216 -9.08 -17.20 -15.03
CA GLN A 216 -7.67 -17.33 -14.66
C GLN A 216 -7.47 -17.28 -13.14
N THR A 217 -8.30 -16.52 -12.42
CA THR A 217 -8.25 -16.46 -10.95
C THR A 217 -8.67 -17.79 -10.33
N LEU A 218 -9.77 -18.39 -10.82
CA LEU A 218 -10.26 -19.68 -10.36
C LEU A 218 -9.32 -20.82 -10.70
N ASP A 219 -8.78 -20.86 -11.93
CA ASP A 219 -7.76 -21.82 -12.34
C ASP A 219 -6.54 -21.74 -11.42
N TYR A 220 -6.05 -20.52 -11.16
CA TYR A 220 -4.89 -20.31 -10.31
C TYR A 220 -5.12 -20.76 -8.86
N ILE A 221 -6.32 -20.51 -8.30
CA ILE A 221 -6.69 -21.00 -6.97
C ILE A 221 -6.75 -22.53 -6.96
N ASN A 222 -7.33 -23.17 -7.98
CA ASN A 222 -7.42 -24.62 -8.06
C ASN A 222 -6.02 -25.26 -8.14
N THR A 223 -5.12 -24.70 -8.95
CA THR A 223 -3.70 -25.13 -8.97
C THR A 223 -3.03 -24.91 -7.62
N TYR A 224 -3.34 -23.83 -6.89
CA TYR A 224 -2.75 -23.55 -5.58
C TYR A 224 -3.34 -24.39 -4.44
N LYS A 225 -4.62 -24.77 -4.53
CA LYS A 225 -5.26 -25.72 -3.63
C LYS A 225 -4.62 -27.10 -3.73
N GLU A 226 -4.25 -27.54 -4.92
CA GLU A 226 -3.48 -28.77 -5.08
C GLU A 226 -2.11 -28.66 -4.41
N ILE A 227 -1.46 -27.49 -4.48
CA ILE A 227 -0.17 -27.23 -3.82
C ILE A 227 -0.31 -27.19 -2.29
N ASN A 228 -1.32 -26.51 -1.74
CA ASN A 228 -1.57 -26.50 -0.29
C ASN A 228 -2.02 -27.87 0.21
N ASN A 229 -2.88 -28.59 -0.50
CA ASN A 229 -3.23 -29.96 -0.15
C ASN A 229 -2.00 -30.89 -0.23
N ALA A 230 -1.09 -30.68 -1.18
CA ALA A 230 0.16 -31.42 -1.26
C ALA A 230 1.13 -31.06 -0.12
N LEU A 231 1.23 -29.78 0.25
CA LEU A 231 2.05 -29.29 1.37
C LEU A 231 1.49 -29.71 2.73
N ASP A 232 0.19 -29.61 2.96
CA ASP A 232 -0.49 -30.08 4.17
C ASP A 232 -0.37 -31.60 4.28
N LYS A 233 -0.47 -32.34 3.17
CA LYS A 233 -0.23 -33.79 3.14
C LYS A 233 1.23 -34.14 3.43
N TYR A 234 2.18 -33.36 2.93
CA TYR A 234 3.62 -33.53 3.20
C TYR A 234 4.01 -33.18 4.64
N LEU A 235 3.43 -32.11 5.20
CA LEU A 235 3.62 -31.69 6.60
C LEU A 235 2.96 -32.66 7.58
N ASN A 236 1.77 -33.18 7.24
CA ASN A 236 1.12 -34.25 8.02
C ASN A 236 1.93 -35.55 7.98
N GLN A 237 2.50 -35.92 6.83
CA GLN A 237 3.41 -37.08 6.73
C GLN A 237 4.70 -36.89 7.57
N LEU A 238 5.27 -35.69 7.60
CA LEU A 238 6.41 -35.36 8.46
C LEU A 238 6.03 -35.44 9.95
N SER A 239 4.85 -34.94 10.34
CA SER A 239 4.39 -35.02 11.73
C SER A 239 4.15 -36.46 12.21
N LEU A 240 3.68 -37.34 11.32
CA LEU A 240 3.52 -38.78 11.58
C LEU A 240 4.89 -39.47 11.73
N ALA A 241 5.87 -39.11 10.90
CA ALA A 241 7.23 -39.64 11.01
C ALA A 241 7.96 -39.23 12.31
N PHE A 242 7.68 -38.03 12.83
CA PHE A 242 8.21 -37.55 14.11
C PHE A 242 7.46 -38.10 15.35
N SER A 243 6.28 -38.70 15.17
CA SER A 243 5.51 -39.33 16.25
C SER A 243 5.80 -40.83 16.44
N MET A 244 6.63 -41.43 15.57
CA MET A 244 7.08 -42.82 15.64
C MET A 244 8.53 -42.98 16.13
N THR A 245 9.08 -41.94 16.76
CA THR A 245 10.33 -41.95 17.53
C THR A 245 10.06 -41.45 18.94
#